data_AF-A0A1V3G7J0-F1
#
_entry.id   AF-A0A1V3G7J0-F1
#
_cell.length_a   1.000
_cell.length_b   1.000
_cell.length_c   1.000
_cell.angle_alpha   90.00
_cell.angle_beta   90.00
_cell.angle_gamma   90.00
#
_symmetry.space_group_name_H-M   'P 1'
#
loop_
_entity.id
_entity.type
_entity.pdbx_description
1 polymer ?
#
loop_
_entity_poly.entity_id
_entity_poly.type
_entity_poly.pdbx_seq_one_letter_code
_entity_poly.pdbx_strand_id
1 'polypeptide(L)'
;MQKLTHDDVIQWLEKHLLDFEHFTPYLFTSKWIHSFCKDKENGNEFELKWDTSGQELFFRLLDNLDQDSSWKWLGTFNHTGEVKS
;
A
#
# COMPACT_ATOMS: atom_id res chain seq x y z
N MET A 1 14.33 15.30 -4.36
CA MET A 1 13.02 14.67 -4.07
C MET A 1 13.06 14.19 -2.63
N GLN A 2 12.06 14.59 -1.83
CA GLN A 2 11.89 14.08 -0.47
C GLN A 2 11.35 12.65 -0.58
N LYS A 3 11.93 11.70 0.17
CA LYS A 3 11.39 10.33 0.24
C LYS A 3 10.14 10.34 1.10
N LEU A 4 9.14 9.52 0.75
CA LEU A 4 7.96 9.33 1.57
C LEU A 4 8.33 8.76 2.94
N THR A 5 7.68 9.27 3.98
CA THR A 5 7.72 8.70 5.33
C THR A 5 6.58 7.71 5.54
N HIS A 6 6.62 6.97 6.65
CA HIS A 6 5.51 6.08 7.01
C HIS A 6 4.20 6.84 7.20
N ASP A 7 4.24 7.99 7.89
CA ASP A 7 3.04 8.77 8.17
C ASP A 7 2.41 9.30 6.88
N ASP A 8 3.23 9.74 5.91
CA ASP A 8 2.73 10.17 4.59
C ASP A 8 1.99 9.02 3.88
N VAL A 9 2.56 7.83 3.92
CA VAL A 9 2.00 6.62 3.31
C VAL A 9 0.68 6.25 4.00
N ILE A 10 0.65 6.16 5.33
CA ILE A 10 -0.54 5.75 6.08
C ILE A 10 -1.68 6.76 5.89
N GLN A 11 -1.41 8.06 6.02
CA GLN A 11 -2.42 9.11 5.80
C GLN A 11 -3.01 9.03 4.40
N TRP A 12 -2.18 8.74 3.39
CA TRP A 12 -2.66 8.59 2.03
C TRP A 12 -3.53 7.33 1.88
N LEU A 13 -3.08 6.19 2.41
CA LEU A 13 -3.84 4.94 2.34
C LEU A 13 -5.21 5.08 3.02
N GLU A 14 -5.28 5.66 4.21
CA GLU A 14 -6.54 5.91 4.92
C GLU A 14 -7.50 6.83 4.15
N LYS A 15 -6.97 7.81 3.42
CA LYS A 15 -7.76 8.76 2.63
C LYS A 15 -8.28 8.17 1.33
N HIS A 16 -7.53 7.27 0.70
CA HIS A 16 -7.77 6.83 -0.68
C HIS A 16 -8.24 5.38 -0.80
N LEU A 17 -7.92 4.51 0.16
CA LEU A 17 -8.36 3.12 0.22
C LEU A 17 -9.49 2.96 1.25
N LEU A 18 -10.65 3.57 0.98
CA LEU A 18 -11.76 3.67 1.93
C LEU A 18 -12.37 2.32 2.33
N ASP A 19 -12.23 1.31 1.48
CA ASP A 19 -12.73 -0.05 1.71
C ASP A 19 -11.82 -0.86 2.65
N PHE A 20 -10.66 -0.31 3.02
CA PHE A 20 -9.67 -0.95 3.88
C PHE A 20 -9.52 -0.21 5.21
N GLU A 21 -9.05 -0.93 6.23
CA GLU A 21 -8.78 -0.41 7.58
C GLU A 21 -7.53 -1.04 8.22
N HIS A 22 -7.17 -0.52 9.40
CA HIS A 22 -6.11 -1.04 10.26
C HIS A 22 -4.72 -1.09 9.59
N PHE A 23 -4.36 -0.03 8.87
CA PHE A 23 -3.04 0.09 8.24
C PHE A 23 -1.91 0.03 9.26
N THR A 24 -1.13 -1.04 9.24
CA THR A 24 -0.04 -1.30 10.19
C THR A 24 1.28 -1.50 9.45
N PRO A 25 2.27 -0.58 9.59
CA PRO A 25 3.56 -0.73 8.94
C PRO A 25 4.39 -1.84 9.60
N TYR A 26 5.16 -2.62 8.82
CA TYR A 26 5.90 -3.77 9.41
C TYR A 26 7.21 -4.17 8.73
N LEU A 27 7.55 -3.67 7.53
CA LEU A 27 8.85 -3.90 6.91
C LEU A 27 9.32 -2.67 6.14
N PHE A 28 10.60 -2.35 6.33
CA PHE A 28 11.26 -1.26 5.62
C PHE A 28 12.47 -1.80 4.86
N THR A 29 12.42 -1.68 3.54
CA THR A 29 13.60 -1.84 2.70
C THR A 29 13.98 -0.49 2.13
N SER A 30 15.21 -0.34 1.64
CA SER A 30 15.68 0.91 1.03
C SER A 30 14.81 1.41 -0.13
N LYS A 31 13.99 0.53 -0.72
CA LYS A 31 13.08 0.81 -1.82
C LYS A 31 11.60 0.84 -1.42
N TRP A 32 11.14 -0.02 -0.50
CA TRP A 32 9.71 -0.25 -0.24
C TRP A 32 9.32 -0.05 1.24
N ILE A 33 8.15 0.54 1.43
CA ILE A 33 7.42 0.64 2.69
C ILE A 33 6.27 -0.37 2.64
N HIS A 34 6.25 -1.33 3.57
CA HIS A 34 5.20 -2.34 3.66
C HIS A 34 4.24 -2.06 4.80
N SER A 35 2.95 -2.26 4.53
CA SER A 35 1.87 -2.12 5.50
C SER A 35 0.88 -3.27 5.36
N PHE A 36 0.36 -3.78 6.47
CA PHE A 36 -0.81 -4.65 6.45
C PHE A 36 -2.08 -3.83 6.54
N CYS A 37 -3.16 -4.30 5.94
CA CYS A 37 -4.50 -3.75 6.12
C CYS A 37 -5.55 -4.85 6.02
N LYS A 38 -6.80 -4.51 6.34
CA LYS A 38 -7.93 -5.43 6.32
C LYS A 38 -9.08 -4.86 5.51
N ASP A 39 -9.75 -5.69 4.74
CA ASP A 39 -11.02 -5.38 4.09
C ASP A 39 -12.12 -5.13 5.13
N LYS A 40 -12.88 -4.05 4.98
CA LYS A 40 -13.99 -3.76 5.89
C LYS A 40 -15.20 -4.68 5.70
N GLU A 41 -15.44 -5.15 4.49
CA GLU A 41 -16.64 -5.91 4.15
C GLU A 41 -16.50 -7.39 4.50
N ASN A 42 -15.37 -8.00 4.13
CA ASN A 42 -15.17 -9.45 4.25
C ASN A 42 -14.10 -9.85 5.28
N GLY A 43 -13.34 -8.88 5.79
CA GLY A 43 -12.31 -9.10 6.79
C GLY A 43 -11.04 -9.76 6.28
N ASN A 44 -10.85 -9.87 4.97
CA ASN A 44 -9.63 -10.37 4.36
C ASN A 44 -8.45 -9.46 4.70
N GLU A 45 -7.31 -10.08 5.00
CA GLU A 45 -6.09 -9.36 5.30
C GLU A 45 -5.21 -9.24 4.06
N PHE A 46 -4.66 -8.06 3.85
CA PHE A 46 -3.84 -7.72 2.72
C PHE A 46 -2.50 -7.15 3.16
N GLU A 47 -1.51 -7.35 2.31
CA GLU A 47 -0.25 -6.64 2.34
C GLU A 47 -0.23 -5.60 1.24
N LEU A 48 0.21 -4.40 1.59
CA LEU A 48 0.51 -3.30 0.68
C LEU A 48 2.03 -3.06 0.68
N LYS A 49 2.59 -2.77 -0.49
CA LYS A 49 3.93 -2.21 -0.61
C LYS A 49 3.89 -0.96 -1.46
N TRP A 50 4.52 0.10 -0.97
CA TRP A 50 4.66 1.35 -1.68
C TRP A 50 6.12 1.72 -1.79
N ASP A 51 6.57 2.05 -2.99
CA ASP A 51 7.95 2.49 -3.16
C ASP A 51 8.19 3.87 -2.53
N THR A 52 9.41 4.10 -2.04
CA THR A 52 9.78 5.34 -1.34
C THR A 52 9.79 6.60 -2.23
N SER A 53 9.67 6.45 -3.56
CA SER A 53 9.44 7.58 -4.48
C SER A 53 7.97 7.95 -4.64
N GLY A 54 7.05 7.13 -4.12
CA GLY A 54 5.61 7.35 -4.16
C GLY A 54 4.93 6.94 -5.46
N GLN A 55 5.67 6.37 -6.41
CA GLN A 55 5.20 6.10 -7.76
C GLN A 55 4.53 4.74 -7.94
N GLU A 56 4.74 3.76 -7.07
CA GLU A 56 4.27 2.40 -7.29
C GLU A 56 3.65 1.84 -6.02
N LEU A 57 2.33 1.64 -6.03
CA LEU A 57 1.59 0.95 -4.97
C LEU A 57 1.11 -0.41 -5.47
N PHE A 58 1.36 -1.45 -4.68
CA PHE A 58 0.87 -2.80 -4.94
C PHE A 58 0.19 -3.37 -3.71
N PHE A 59 -0.70 -4.33 -3.93
CA PHE A 59 -1.33 -5.11 -2.85
C PHE A 59 -1.36 -6.61 -3.18
N ARG A 60 -1.43 -7.44 -2.14
CA ARG A 60 -1.70 -8.88 -2.25
C ARG A 60 -2.49 -9.37 -1.04
N LEU A 61 -3.26 -10.44 -1.23
CA LEU A 61 -3.96 -11.13 -0.16
C LEU A 61 -2.95 -11.95 0.69
N LEU A 62 -3.05 -11.88 2.02
CA LEU A 62 -2.17 -12.62 2.93
C LEU A 62 -2.41 -14.13 2.95
N ASP A 63 -3.59 -14.59 2.53
CA ASP A 63 -3.89 -16.02 2.52
C ASP A 63 -3.20 -16.78 1.35
N ASN A 64 -2.40 -16.07 0.52
CA ASN A 64 -1.76 -16.60 -0.68
C ASN A 64 -0.28 -16.18 -0.80
N LEU A 65 0.47 -16.27 0.32
CA LEU A 65 1.87 -15.83 0.43
C LEU A 65 2.87 -16.67 -0.39
N ASP A 66 2.52 -17.91 -0.75
CA ASP A 66 3.40 -18.82 -1.50
C ASP A 66 3.57 -18.44 -3.00
N GLN A 67 2.87 -17.40 -3.46
CA GLN A 67 2.97 -16.92 -4.85
C GLN A 67 3.46 -15.47 -4.88
N ASP A 68 4.72 -15.28 -5.29
CA ASP A 68 5.31 -13.95 -5.53
C ASP A 68 4.57 -13.19 -6.65
N SER A 69 3.90 -13.91 -7.55
CA SER A 69 3.04 -13.36 -8.62
C SER A 69 1.71 -12.75 -8.13
N SER A 70 1.41 -12.80 -6.83
CA SER A 70 0.14 -12.33 -6.26
C SER A 70 0.05 -10.82 -6.08
N TRP A 71 1.14 -10.08 -6.35
CA TRP A 71 1.15 -8.62 -6.28
C TRP A 71 0.34 -8.02 -7.42
N LYS A 72 -0.76 -7.37 -7.06
CA LYS A 72 -1.58 -6.58 -7.97
C LYS A 72 -1.19 -5.11 -7.85
N TRP A 73 -1.02 -4.45 -8.99
CA TRP A 73 -0.73 -3.02 -9.04
C TRP A 73 -2.01 -2.22 -8.77
N LEU A 74 -1.94 -1.26 -7.84
CA LEU A 74 -3.06 -0.36 -7.51
C LEU A 74 -2.96 1.00 -8.20
N GLY A 75 -1.77 1.38 -8.70
CA GLY A 75 -1.60 2.63 -9.42
C GLY A 75 -0.25 3.31 -9.20
N THR A 76 -0.07 4.42 -9.92
CA THR A 76 1.02 5.36 -9.70
C THR A 76 0.51 6.67 -9.12
N PHE A 77 1.16 7.16 -8.06
CA PHE A 77 0.82 8.46 -7.48
C PHE A 77 1.91 9.48 -7.83
N ASN A 78 1.52 10.50 -8.58
CA ASN A 78 2.30 11.73 -8.61
C ASN A 78 1.94 12.52 -7.35
N HIS A 79 2.94 13.06 -6.67
CA HIS A 79 2.82 13.97 -5.50
C HIS A 79 1.88 15.19 -5.71
N THR A 80 1.27 15.33 -6.90
CA THR A 80 0.30 16.36 -7.30
C THR A 80 -1.17 15.97 -7.09
N GLY A 81 -1.48 14.79 -6.51
CA GLY A 81 -2.82 14.51 -6.00
C GLY A 81 -3.87 14.01 -7.00
N GLU A 82 -3.45 13.58 -8.20
CA GLU A 82 -4.35 12.94 -9.16
C GLU A 82 -3.99 11.46 -9.33
N VAL A 83 -4.90 10.60 -8.92
CA VAL A 83 -4.90 9.17 -9.25
C VAL A 83 -5.38 9.07 -10.70
N LYS A 84 -4.54 8.57 -11.61
CA LYS A 84 -4.99 8.21 -12.95
C LYS A 84 -5.38 6.73 -12.96
N SER A 85 -6.68 6.49 -13.02
CA SER A 85 -7.31 5.20 -13.31
C SER A 85 -7.10 4.79 -14.78
#